data_AF-A0A2I1FBL4-F1
#
_entry.id   AF-A0A2I1FBL4-F1
#
_cell.length_a   1.000
_cell.length_b   1.000
_cell.length_c   1.000
_cell.angle_alpha   90.00
_cell.angle_beta   90.00
_cell.angle_gamma   90.00
#
_symmetry.space_group_name_H-M   'P 1'
#
loop_
_entity.id
_entity.type
_entity.pdbx_description
1 polymer ?
#
loop_
_entity_poly.entity_id
_entity_poly.type
_entity_poly.pdbx_seq_one_letter_code
_entity_poly.pdbx_strand_id
1 'polypeptide(L)'
;MVSLNYGTWETGQAKAKDKYAQNCHAHVHLNFDDTEWEKVKTMAPENIKPLLDSRDSLEPSNLLKNCHELESYRLQIVEAQSMVNSSVILSNKIDAFSKKMDTVVTSFSETNNKMDTVVASFSETNNKMDTVVASFSETNKKIDAFSKKMDIVATNFSETSKKIDTVVTSLSETNIKLSELIEILLSKERQNDEKRN
;
A
#
# COMPACT_ATOMS: atom_id res chain seq x y z
N MET A 1 62.50 -21.64 -12.04
CA MET A 1 62.38 -22.24 -10.68
C MET A 1 62.67 -23.73 -10.79
N VAL A 2 63.50 -24.30 -9.90
CA VAL A 2 63.87 -25.73 -9.92
C VAL A 2 63.17 -26.41 -8.76
N SER A 3 62.37 -27.45 -9.03
CA SER A 3 61.90 -28.37 -8.00
C SER A 3 62.54 -29.74 -8.19
N LEU A 4 63.00 -30.31 -7.10
CA LEU A 4 63.60 -31.64 -7.03
C LEU A 4 62.63 -32.54 -6.31
N ASN A 5 62.22 -33.63 -6.96
CA ASN A 5 61.41 -34.66 -6.34
C ASN A 5 62.17 -35.99 -6.37
N TYR A 6 62.16 -36.71 -5.26
CA TYR A 6 62.85 -37.99 -5.11
C TYR A 6 61.80 -39.08 -4.94
N GLY A 7 61.90 -40.14 -5.75
CA GLY A 7 60.92 -41.22 -5.73
C GLY A 7 61.52 -42.58 -6.09
N THR A 8 60.76 -43.62 -5.75
CA THR A 8 61.00 -44.99 -6.20
C THR A 8 60.17 -45.26 -7.44
N TRP A 9 60.81 -45.74 -8.51
CA TRP A 9 60.15 -46.06 -9.78
C TRP A 9 59.31 -47.32 -9.61
N GLU A 10 57.98 -47.20 -9.50
CA GLU A 10 57.09 -48.34 -9.70
C GLU A 10 56.89 -48.55 -11.21
N THR A 11 57.77 -49.32 -11.86
CA THR A 11 57.35 -49.93 -13.13
C THR A 11 57.54 -51.42 -13.12
N GLY A 12 56.52 -52.12 -13.62
CA GLY A 12 56.61 -53.49 -14.12
C GLY A 12 57.55 -53.65 -15.34
N GLN A 13 58.49 -52.72 -15.58
CA GLN A 13 59.52 -52.80 -16.62
C GLN A 13 60.91 -53.12 -16.06
N ALA A 14 61.09 -53.22 -14.74
CA ALA A 14 62.28 -53.82 -14.15
C ALA A 14 62.30 -55.35 -14.34
N LYS A 15 62.47 -55.82 -15.58
CA LYS A 15 63.01 -57.16 -15.87
C LYS A 15 64.54 -57.17 -15.68
N ALA A 16 65.04 -56.50 -14.64
CA ALA A 16 66.42 -56.63 -14.22
C ALA A 16 66.52 -57.84 -13.30
N LYS A 17 67.44 -58.76 -13.59
CA LYS A 17 67.65 -60.04 -12.89
C LYS A 17 68.07 -59.91 -11.41
N ASP A 18 68.12 -58.70 -10.86
CA ASP A 18 68.55 -58.43 -9.48
C ASP A 18 67.41 -57.82 -8.66
N LYS A 19 66.90 -58.61 -7.71
CA LYS A 19 65.80 -58.24 -6.81
C LYS A 19 66.19 -57.22 -5.73
N TYR A 20 67.49 -56.86 -5.64
CA TYR A 20 68.01 -55.87 -4.70
C TYR A 20 68.40 -54.54 -5.36
N ALA A 21 68.25 -54.42 -6.69
CA ALA A 21 68.45 -53.15 -7.38
C ALA A 21 67.27 -52.20 -7.09
N GLN A 22 67.37 -51.40 -6.02
CA GLN A 22 66.52 -50.23 -5.84
C GLN A 22 66.97 -49.16 -6.84
N ASN A 23 66.26 -49.05 -7.97
CA ASN A 23 66.44 -47.95 -8.91
C ASN A 23 65.82 -46.68 -8.32
N CYS A 24 66.55 -46.02 -7.44
CA CYS A 24 66.24 -44.66 -7.02
C CYS A 24 66.48 -43.71 -8.20
N HIS A 25 65.54 -42.81 -8.47
CA HIS A 25 65.74 -41.74 -9.45
C HIS A 25 65.23 -40.41 -8.87
N ALA A 26 65.83 -39.32 -9.35
CA ALA A 26 65.40 -37.97 -9.04
C ALA A 26 64.75 -37.37 -10.29
N HIS A 27 63.60 -36.72 -10.10
CA HIS A 27 63.01 -35.87 -11.12
C HIS A 27 63.40 -34.42 -10.83
N VAL A 28 63.96 -33.77 -11.84
CA VAL A 28 64.24 -32.34 -11.80
C VAL A 28 63.20 -31.66 -12.68
N HIS A 29 62.28 -30.92 -12.06
CA HIS A 29 61.31 -30.13 -12.79
C HIS A 29 61.87 -28.73 -12.94
N LEU A 30 62.16 -28.37 -14.17
CA LEU A 30 62.65 -27.05 -14.53
C LEU A 30 61.48 -26.27 -15.12
N ASN A 31 61.07 -25.21 -14.43
CA ASN A 31 60.04 -24.32 -14.95
C ASN A 31 60.70 -23.24 -15.81
N PHE A 32 60.37 -23.24 -17.10
CA PHE A 32 60.76 -22.24 -18.09
C PHE A 32 59.50 -21.62 -18.67
N ASP A 33 59.48 -20.31 -18.83
CA ASP A 33 58.47 -19.68 -19.69
C ASP A 33 58.73 -20.03 -21.16
N ASP A 34 57.78 -19.70 -22.05
CA ASP A 34 57.91 -20.07 -23.48
C ASP A 34 59.15 -19.42 -24.13
N THR A 35 59.54 -18.23 -23.69
CA THR A 35 60.72 -17.52 -24.23
C THR A 35 62.03 -18.15 -23.73
N GLU A 36 62.09 -18.51 -22.47
CA GLU A 36 63.21 -19.20 -21.85
C GLU A 36 63.35 -20.62 -22.38
N TRP A 37 62.23 -21.31 -22.64
CA TRP A 37 62.23 -22.66 -23.21
C TRP A 37 62.81 -22.66 -24.62
N GLU A 38 62.42 -21.72 -25.48
CA GLU A 38 63.02 -21.57 -26.81
C GLU A 38 64.52 -21.29 -26.72
N LYS A 39 64.96 -20.45 -25.79
CA LYS A 39 66.40 -20.24 -25.53
C LYS A 39 67.10 -21.54 -25.11
N VAL A 40 66.50 -22.35 -24.24
CA VAL A 40 67.05 -23.64 -23.81
C VAL A 40 67.20 -24.60 -25.00
N LYS A 41 66.22 -24.64 -25.92
CA LYS A 41 66.33 -25.44 -27.15
C LYS A 41 67.49 -25.01 -28.04
N THR A 42 67.79 -23.72 -28.13
CA THR A 42 68.94 -23.23 -28.91
C THR A 42 70.28 -23.69 -28.34
N MET A 43 70.35 -23.92 -27.02
CA MET A 43 71.55 -24.38 -26.31
C MET A 43 71.69 -25.91 -26.31
N ALA A 44 70.67 -26.64 -26.73
CA ALA A 44 70.64 -28.10 -26.71
C ALA A 44 71.40 -28.72 -27.90
N PRO A 45 72.10 -29.85 -27.70
CA PRO A 45 72.69 -30.64 -28.79
C PRO A 45 71.65 -31.08 -29.82
N GLU A 46 72.02 -31.14 -31.11
CA GLU A 46 71.09 -31.47 -32.21
C GLU A 46 70.36 -32.80 -32.03
N ASN A 47 71.03 -33.79 -31.43
CA ASN A 47 70.45 -35.11 -31.16
C ASN A 47 69.36 -35.10 -30.07
N ILE A 48 69.25 -34.04 -29.27
CA ILE A 48 68.27 -33.91 -28.18
C ILE A 48 67.12 -32.96 -28.56
N LYS A 49 67.31 -32.06 -29.53
CA LYS A 49 66.27 -31.10 -29.97
C LYS A 49 64.90 -31.75 -30.27
N PRO A 50 64.81 -32.88 -31.02
CA PRO A 50 63.52 -33.52 -31.29
C PRO A 50 62.77 -33.99 -30.03
N LEU A 51 63.51 -34.35 -28.97
CA LEU A 51 62.92 -34.74 -27.68
C LEU A 51 62.38 -33.52 -26.92
N LEU A 52 63.01 -32.35 -27.06
CA LEU A 52 62.54 -31.10 -26.46
C LEU A 52 61.31 -30.56 -27.19
N ASP A 53 61.25 -30.72 -28.51
CA ASP A 53 60.09 -30.34 -29.34
C ASP A 53 58.88 -31.27 -29.12
N SER A 54 59.06 -32.42 -28.45
CA SER A 54 57.95 -33.28 -28.04
C SER A 54 56.97 -32.56 -27.10
N ARG A 55 57.42 -31.54 -26.35
CA ARG A 55 56.55 -30.67 -25.55
C ARG A 55 55.55 -29.90 -26.43
N ASP A 56 55.95 -29.59 -27.67
CA ASP A 56 55.13 -28.82 -28.62
C ASP A 56 54.33 -29.72 -29.57
N SER A 57 54.52 -31.04 -29.46
CA SER A 57 53.73 -32.01 -30.22
C SER A 57 52.29 -32.08 -29.71
N LEU A 58 51.34 -31.96 -30.64
CA LEU A 58 49.91 -32.09 -30.40
C LEU A 58 49.54 -33.58 -30.18
N GLU A 59 49.97 -34.17 -29.08
CA GLU A 59 49.39 -35.43 -28.62
C GLU A 59 48.07 -35.15 -27.89
N PRO A 60 47.05 -36.03 -27.97
CA PRO A 60 45.76 -35.83 -27.30
C PRO A 60 45.86 -35.61 -25.78
N SER A 61 46.95 -36.07 -25.15
CA SER A 61 47.24 -35.87 -23.72
C SER A 61 47.95 -34.55 -23.40
N ASN A 62 48.44 -33.81 -24.40
CA ASN A 62 49.23 -32.57 -24.27
C ASN A 62 48.44 -31.35 -24.77
N LEU A 63 47.14 -31.30 -24.49
CA LEU A 63 46.24 -30.21 -24.92
C LEU A 63 46.61 -28.83 -24.33
N LEU A 64 47.54 -28.77 -23.37
CA LEU A 64 48.00 -27.54 -22.72
C LEU A 64 49.53 -27.50 -22.78
N LYS A 65 50.07 -26.49 -23.46
CA LYS A 65 51.51 -26.34 -23.74
C LYS A 65 52.34 -25.96 -22.52
N ASN A 66 51.70 -25.32 -21.54
CA ASN A 66 52.31 -24.87 -20.31
C ASN A 66 51.28 -24.66 -19.19
N CYS A 67 51.79 -24.44 -17.97
CA CYS A 67 50.96 -24.18 -16.79
C CYS A 67 50.13 -22.89 -16.89
N HIS A 68 50.55 -21.91 -17.72
CA HIS A 68 49.82 -20.67 -17.91
C HIS A 68 48.53 -20.88 -18.71
N GLU A 69 48.57 -21.71 -19.75
CA GLU A 69 47.40 -22.10 -20.53
C GLU A 69 46.40 -22.90 -19.68
N LEU A 70 46.89 -23.82 -18.83
CA LEU A 70 46.06 -24.56 -17.88
C LEU A 70 45.37 -23.64 -16.89
N GLU A 71 46.10 -22.71 -16.28
CA GLU A 71 45.52 -21.78 -15.31
C GLU A 71 44.54 -20.82 -15.99
N SER A 72 44.84 -20.36 -17.21
CA SER A 72 43.92 -19.53 -17.99
C SER A 72 42.60 -20.25 -18.28
N TYR A 73 42.66 -21.54 -18.65
CA TYR A 73 41.47 -22.36 -18.86
C TYR A 73 40.68 -22.60 -17.57
N ARG A 74 41.36 -22.87 -16.46
CA ARG A 74 40.73 -23.01 -15.13
C ARG A 74 40.03 -21.73 -14.70
N LEU A 75 40.68 -20.58 -14.89
CA LEU A 75 40.11 -19.26 -14.57
C LEU A 75 38.85 -18.99 -15.38
N GLN A 76 38.85 -19.24 -16.69
CA GLN A 76 37.67 -19.07 -17.54
C GLN A 76 36.46 -19.88 -17.04
N ILE A 77 36.68 -21.13 -16.63
CA ILE A 77 35.60 -21.99 -16.07
C ILE A 77 35.10 -21.43 -14.74
N VAL A 78 36.01 -21.05 -13.84
CA VAL A 78 35.65 -20.53 -12.51
C VAL A 78 34.89 -19.21 -12.62
N GLU A 79 35.31 -18.32 -13.52
CA GLU A 79 34.62 -17.05 -13.80
C GLU A 79 33.21 -17.29 -14.33
N ALA A 80 33.05 -18.19 -15.30
CA ALA A 80 31.75 -18.56 -15.85
C ALA A 80 30.83 -19.15 -14.76
N GLN A 81 31.35 -20.06 -13.93
CA GLN A 81 30.59 -20.65 -12.83
C GLN A 81 30.19 -19.60 -11.78
N SER A 82 31.08 -18.67 -11.46
CA SER A 82 30.80 -17.56 -10.55
C SER A 82 29.69 -16.65 -11.08
N MET A 83 29.73 -16.33 -12.38
CA MET A 83 28.69 -15.55 -13.05
C MET A 83 27.35 -16.26 -13.03
N VAL A 84 27.32 -17.56 -13.34
CA VAL A 84 26.09 -18.39 -13.26
C VAL A 84 25.52 -18.38 -11.84
N ASN A 85 26.35 -18.58 -10.82
CA ASN A 85 25.90 -18.57 -9.43
C ASN A 85 25.28 -17.21 -9.04
N SER A 86 25.90 -16.12 -9.46
CA SER A 86 25.39 -14.76 -9.23
C SER A 86 24.08 -14.51 -9.99
N SER A 87 23.94 -15.02 -11.21
CA SER A 87 22.70 -14.96 -11.99
C SER A 87 21.56 -15.73 -11.31
N VAL A 88 21.83 -16.92 -10.76
CA VAL A 88 20.83 -17.71 -10.01
C VAL A 88 20.38 -16.96 -8.76
N ILE A 89 21.31 -16.38 -8.00
CA ILE A 89 20.97 -15.57 -6.82
C ILE A 89 20.11 -14.36 -7.22
N LEU A 90 20.44 -13.69 -8.32
CA LEU A 90 19.66 -12.57 -8.83
C LEU A 90 18.26 -13.01 -9.26
N SER A 91 18.13 -14.13 -9.97
CA SER A 91 16.84 -14.71 -10.37
C SER A 91 15.95 -14.99 -9.15
N ASN A 92 16.49 -15.61 -8.11
CA ASN A 92 15.75 -15.88 -6.87
C ASN A 92 15.29 -14.59 -6.17
N LYS A 93 16.11 -13.53 -6.20
CA LYS A 93 15.73 -12.22 -5.66
C LYS A 93 14.62 -11.56 -6.49
N ILE A 94 14.67 -11.69 -7.81
CA ILE A 94 13.62 -11.21 -8.71
C ILE A 94 12.32 -11.95 -8.44
N ASP A 95 12.33 -13.27 -8.29
CA ASP A 95 11.12 -14.05 -7.98
C ASP A 95 10.52 -13.66 -6.63
N ALA A 96 11.36 -13.45 -5.61
CA ALA A 96 10.92 -12.97 -4.31
C ALA A 96 10.34 -11.55 -4.39
N PHE A 97 10.92 -10.68 -5.22
CA PHE A 97 10.41 -9.33 -5.47
C PHE A 97 9.05 -9.38 -6.19
N SER A 98 8.90 -10.20 -7.23
CA SER A 98 7.64 -10.38 -7.96
C SER A 98 6.51 -10.83 -7.04
N LYS A 99 6.75 -11.81 -6.16
CA LYS A 99 5.75 -12.25 -5.16
C LYS A 99 5.33 -11.14 -4.19
N LYS A 100 6.27 -10.30 -3.77
CA LYS A 100 5.96 -9.12 -2.95
C LYS A 100 5.12 -8.12 -3.74
N MET A 101 5.42 -7.92 -5.02
CA MET A 101 4.64 -7.04 -5.89
C MET A 101 3.22 -7.55 -6.09
N ASP A 102 3.01 -8.85 -6.29
CA ASP A 102 1.67 -9.46 -6.37
C ASP A 102 0.86 -9.22 -5.10
N THR A 103 1.51 -9.30 -3.94
CA THR A 103 0.90 -9.00 -2.64
C THR A 103 0.47 -7.53 -2.57
N VAL A 104 1.33 -6.60 -3.00
CA VAL A 104 1.03 -5.16 -3.06
C VAL A 104 -0.15 -4.89 -3.99
N VAL A 105 -0.18 -5.48 -5.19
CA VAL A 105 -1.29 -5.33 -6.14
C VAL A 105 -2.60 -5.82 -5.54
N THR A 106 -2.57 -6.96 -4.84
CA THR A 106 -3.75 -7.51 -4.15
C THR A 106 -4.26 -6.55 -3.07
N SER A 107 -3.38 -6.03 -2.22
CA SER A 107 -3.75 -5.06 -1.17
C SER A 107 -4.30 -3.75 -1.75
N PHE A 108 -3.77 -3.28 -2.89
CA PHE A 108 -4.32 -2.12 -3.60
C PHE A 108 -5.73 -2.39 -4.12
N SER A 109 -5.97 -3.57 -4.69
CA SER A 109 -7.31 -3.97 -5.17
C SER A 109 -8.33 -4.02 -4.03
N GLU A 110 -7.96 -4.61 -2.89
CA GLU A 110 -8.81 -4.62 -1.68
C GLU A 110 -9.11 -3.21 -1.17
N THR A 111 -8.11 -2.32 -1.20
CA THR A 111 -8.27 -0.92 -0.79
C THR A 111 -9.23 -0.19 -1.73
N ASN A 112 -9.15 -0.43 -3.04
CA ASN A 112 -10.05 0.17 -4.02
C ASN A 112 -11.51 -0.27 -3.78
N ASN A 113 -11.75 -1.56 -3.55
CA ASN A 113 -13.09 -2.09 -3.25
C ASN A 113 -13.68 -1.48 -1.96
N LYS A 114 -12.85 -1.27 -0.93
CA LYS A 114 -13.28 -0.57 0.30
C LYS A 114 -13.64 0.88 0.00
N MET A 115 -12.89 1.56 -0.86
CA MET A 115 -13.18 2.94 -1.26
C MET A 115 -14.50 3.03 -2.02
N ASP A 116 -14.79 2.10 -2.94
CA ASP A 116 -16.07 2.04 -3.65
C ASP A 116 -17.25 1.87 -2.67
N THR A 117 -17.09 1.04 -1.65
CA THR A 117 -18.10 0.85 -0.58
C THR A 117 -18.34 2.13 0.22
N VAL A 118 -17.28 2.87 0.53
CA VAL A 118 -17.36 4.17 1.23
C VAL A 118 -18.09 5.19 0.36
N VAL A 119 -17.76 5.29 -0.93
CA VAL A 119 -18.43 6.18 -1.89
C VAL A 119 -19.92 5.89 -1.97
N ALA A 120 -20.32 4.62 -2.06
CA ALA A 120 -21.72 4.22 -2.07
C ALA A 120 -22.45 4.64 -0.78
N SER A 121 -21.81 4.45 0.38
CA SER A 121 -22.37 4.82 1.68
C SER A 121 -22.55 6.34 1.84
N PHE A 122 -21.61 7.14 1.31
CA PHE A 122 -21.73 8.60 1.28
C PHE A 122 -22.89 9.05 0.37
N SER A 123 -23.05 8.41 -0.80
CA SER A 123 -24.16 8.68 -1.71
C SER A 123 -25.52 8.41 -1.04
N GLU A 124 -25.66 7.27 -0.36
CA GLU A 124 -26.88 6.94 0.40
C GLU A 124 -27.16 7.98 1.51
N THR A 125 -26.13 8.38 2.24
CA THR A 125 -26.24 9.41 3.29
C THR A 125 -26.70 10.74 2.70
N ASN A 126 -26.16 11.14 1.55
CA ASN A 126 -26.56 12.39 0.88
C ASN A 126 -28.04 12.36 0.48
N ASN A 127 -28.52 11.25 -0.10
CA ASN A 127 -29.93 11.10 -0.46
C ASN A 127 -30.87 11.16 0.77
N LYS A 128 -30.46 10.57 1.89
CA LYS A 128 -31.20 10.67 3.16
C LYS A 128 -31.25 12.12 3.65
N MET A 129 -30.14 12.85 3.53
CA MET A 129 -30.07 14.27 3.92
C MET A 129 -30.97 15.14 3.05
N ASP A 130 -31.01 14.92 1.73
CA ASP A 130 -31.92 15.62 0.82
C ASP A 130 -33.39 15.40 1.21
N THR A 131 -33.74 14.17 1.60
CA THR A 131 -35.09 13.82 2.08
C THR A 131 -35.43 14.55 3.38
N VAL A 132 -34.48 14.65 4.31
CA VAL A 132 -34.64 15.40 5.56
C VAL A 132 -34.84 16.89 5.29
N VAL A 133 -34.03 17.48 4.41
CA VAL A 133 -34.16 18.90 4.01
C VAL A 133 -35.53 19.18 3.40
N ALA A 134 -36.02 18.31 2.52
CA ALA A 134 -37.36 18.43 1.93
C ALA A 134 -38.46 18.38 3.01
N SER A 135 -38.34 17.46 3.97
CA SER A 135 -39.30 17.30 5.08
C SER A 135 -39.32 18.52 6.01
N PHE A 136 -38.16 19.10 6.30
CA PHE A 136 -38.07 20.35 7.07
C PHE A 136 -38.69 21.53 6.31
N SER A 137 -38.46 21.63 5.00
CA SER A 137 -39.09 22.66 4.16
C SER A 137 -40.62 22.57 4.20
N GLU A 138 -41.18 21.36 4.12
CA GLU A 138 -42.63 21.16 4.22
C GLU A 138 -43.17 21.50 5.61
N THR A 139 -42.44 21.13 6.67
CA THR A 139 -42.79 21.48 8.06
C THR A 139 -42.81 22.99 8.25
N ASN A 140 -41.82 23.71 7.74
CA ASN A 140 -41.80 25.18 7.81
C ASN A 140 -43.00 25.80 7.10
N LYS A 141 -43.39 25.31 5.91
CA LYS A 141 -44.60 25.77 5.23
C LYS A 141 -45.87 25.56 6.06
N LYS A 142 -45.98 24.43 6.77
CA LYS A 142 -47.11 24.13 7.67
C LYS A 142 -47.12 25.08 8.87
N ILE A 143 -45.95 25.37 9.45
CA ILE A 143 -45.80 26.34 10.55
C ILE A 143 -46.22 27.73 10.08
N ASP A 144 -45.75 28.20 8.92
CA ASP A 144 -46.14 29.51 8.37
C ASP A 144 -47.65 29.63 8.17
N ALA A 145 -48.28 28.57 7.64
CA ALA A 145 -49.72 28.52 7.47
C ALA A 145 -50.47 28.54 8.82
N PHE A 146 -49.93 27.87 9.84
CA PHE A 146 -50.49 27.87 11.18
C PHE A 146 -50.37 29.25 11.85
N SER A 147 -49.21 29.90 11.75
CA SER A 147 -48.98 31.26 12.27
C SER A 147 -50.00 32.25 11.68
N LYS A 148 -50.21 32.23 10.37
CA LYS A 148 -51.23 33.08 9.72
C LYS A 148 -52.64 32.84 10.25
N LYS A 149 -53.00 31.57 10.55
CA LYS A 149 -54.30 31.25 11.17
C LYS A 149 -54.39 31.79 12.59
N MET A 150 -53.32 31.74 13.37
CA MET A 150 -53.30 32.34 14.70
C MET A 150 -53.45 33.86 14.66
N ASP A 151 -52.83 34.54 13.70
CA ASP A 151 -52.99 36.00 13.52
C ASP A 151 -54.44 36.37 13.27
N ILE A 152 -55.15 35.59 12.45
CA ILE A 152 -56.59 35.76 12.20
C ILE A 152 -57.39 35.54 13.48
N VAL A 153 -57.09 34.48 14.24
CA VAL A 153 -57.77 34.21 15.52
C VAL A 153 -57.55 35.34 16.52
N ALA A 154 -56.32 35.85 16.64
CA ALA A 154 -55.99 36.97 17.52
C ALA A 154 -56.77 38.24 17.13
N THR A 155 -56.89 38.51 15.82
CA THR A 155 -57.67 39.64 15.29
C THR A 155 -59.16 39.49 15.65
N ASN A 156 -59.75 38.32 15.38
CA ASN A 156 -61.16 38.05 15.70
C ASN A 156 -61.45 38.16 17.20
N PHE A 157 -60.51 37.71 18.04
CA PHE A 157 -60.63 37.83 19.50
C PHE A 157 -60.61 39.30 19.94
N SER A 158 -59.71 40.12 19.38
CA SER A 158 -59.67 41.55 19.63
C SER A 158 -60.97 42.25 19.24
N GLU A 159 -61.54 41.93 18.08
CA GLU A 159 -62.84 42.46 17.66
C GLU A 159 -63.99 42.04 18.58
N THR A 160 -63.99 40.77 19.00
CA THR A 160 -64.99 40.25 19.94
C THR A 160 -64.89 40.96 21.29
N SER A 161 -63.68 41.18 21.79
CA SER A 161 -63.45 41.95 23.04
C SER A 161 -64.05 43.36 22.94
N LYS A 162 -63.80 44.08 21.84
CA LYS A 162 -64.38 45.43 21.62
C LYS A 162 -65.92 45.43 21.59
N LYS A 163 -66.52 44.40 20.99
CA LYS A 163 -67.99 44.23 20.99
C LYS A 163 -68.51 43.97 22.41
N ILE A 164 -67.83 43.14 23.18
CA ILE A 164 -68.16 42.89 24.60
C ILE A 164 -68.07 44.19 25.40
N ASP A 165 -67.00 44.97 25.25
CA ASP A 165 -66.84 46.27 25.93
C ASP A 165 -68.02 47.20 25.61
N THR A 166 -68.43 47.26 24.34
CA THR A 166 -69.60 48.05 23.92
C THR A 166 -70.89 47.59 24.61
N VAL A 167 -71.14 46.27 24.66
CA VAL A 167 -72.31 45.69 25.34
C VAL A 167 -72.28 46.01 26.84
N VAL A 168 -71.12 45.88 27.50
CA VAL A 168 -70.94 46.20 28.91
C VAL A 168 -71.27 47.67 29.18
N THR A 169 -70.79 48.60 28.35
CA THR A 169 -71.14 50.02 28.46
C THR A 169 -72.64 50.26 28.30
N SER A 170 -73.28 49.70 27.27
CA SER A 170 -74.74 49.87 27.06
C SER A 170 -75.58 49.28 28.20
N LEU A 171 -75.18 48.15 28.77
CA LEU A 171 -75.83 47.57 29.95
C LEU A 171 -75.66 48.46 31.18
N SER A 172 -74.47 49.03 31.40
CA SER A 172 -74.22 49.98 32.49
C SER A 172 -75.12 51.21 32.38
N GLU A 173 -75.23 51.80 31.19
CA GLU A 173 -76.14 52.93 30.93
C GLU A 173 -77.61 52.57 31.18
N THR A 174 -78.04 51.38 30.75
CA THR A 174 -79.40 50.89 30.99
C THR A 174 -79.67 50.72 32.49
N ASN A 175 -78.70 50.21 33.24
CA ASN A 175 -78.82 50.02 34.68
C ASN A 175 -78.92 51.36 35.44
N ILE A 176 -78.20 52.39 34.99
CA ILE A 176 -78.32 53.76 35.50
C ILE A 176 -79.74 54.29 35.26
N LYS A 177 -80.23 54.23 34.01
CA LYS A 177 -81.59 54.68 33.66
C LYS A 177 -82.68 53.95 34.45
N LEU A 178 -82.51 52.64 34.68
CA LEU A 178 -83.44 51.86 35.49
C LEU A 178 -83.45 52.34 36.95
N SER A 179 -82.26 52.62 37.51
CA SER A 179 -82.12 53.17 38.87
C SER A 179 -82.82 54.53 39.01
N GLU A 180 -82.64 55.41 38.02
CA GLU A 180 -83.33 56.71 37.96
C GLU A 180 -84.86 56.55 37.87
N LEU A 181 -85.36 55.60 37.07
CA LEU A 181 -86.79 55.30 36.97
C LEU A 181 -87.38 54.80 38.31
N ILE A 182 -86.65 53.95 39.03
CA ILE A 182 -87.04 53.44 40.35
C ILE A 182 -87.17 54.61 41.35
N GLU A 183 -86.18 55.50 41.39
CA GLU A 183 -86.21 56.73 42.21
C GLU A 183 -87.44 57.60 41.89
N ILE A 184 -87.72 57.84 40.60
CA ILE A 184 -88.90 58.60 40.17
C ILE A 184 -90.20 57.94 40.65
N LEU A 185 -90.35 56.63 40.46
CA LEU A 185 -91.55 55.91 40.89
C LEU A 185 -91.74 55.98 42.41
N LEU A 186 -90.69 55.80 43.20
CA LEU A 186 -90.73 55.94 44.66
C LEU A 186 -91.12 57.36 45.09
N SER A 187 -90.57 58.38 44.43
CA SER A 187 -90.94 59.77 44.69
C SER A 187 -92.42 60.04 44.37
N LYS A 188 -92.95 59.41 43.30
CA LYS A 188 -94.33 59.57 42.88
C LYS A 188 -95.33 58.87 43.80
N GLU A 189 -94.98 57.67 44.27
CA GLU A 189 -95.73 56.94 45.29
C GLU A 189 -95.89 57.81 46.55
N ARG A 190 -94.78 58.39 47.03
CA ARG A 190 -94.76 59.26 48.22
C ARG A 190 -95.67 60.48 48.07
N GLN A 191 -95.66 61.13 46.90
CA GLN A 191 -96.56 62.26 46.60
C GLN A 191 -98.04 61.86 46.53
N ASN A 192 -98.34 60.65 46.07
CA ASN A 192 -99.72 60.15 45.99
C ASN A 192 -100.25 59.82 47.39
N ASP A 193 -99.42 59.24 48.27
CA ASP A 193 -99.78 58.98 49.67
C ASP A 193 -100.04 60.28 50.44
N GLU A 194 -99.23 61.32 50.23
CA GLU A 194 -99.43 62.65 50.82
C GLU A 194 -100.75 63.33 50.40
N LYS A 195 -101.24 63.07 49.19
CA LYS A 195 -102.52 63.62 48.69
C LYS A 195 -103.76 62.86 49.19
N ARG A 196 -103.57 61.68 49.79
CA ARG A 196 -104.63 60.77 50.19
C ARG A 196 -104.96 60.85 51.69
N ASN A 197 -104.08 61.48 52.47
CA ASN A 197 -104.26 61.86 53.88
C ASN A 197 -104.73 63.31 54.00
#